data_AF-A0AAJ7EI75-F1
#
_entry.id   AF-A0AAJ7EI75-F1
#
_cell.length_a   1.000
_cell.length_b   1.000
_cell.length_c   1.000
_cell.angle_alpha   90.00
_cell.angle_beta   90.00
_cell.angle_gamma   90.00
#
_symmetry.space_group_name_H-M   'P 1'
#
loop_
_entity.id
_entity.type
_entity.pdbx_description
1 polymer ?
#
loop_
_entity_poly.entity_id
_entity_poly.type
_entity_poly.pdbx_seq_one_letter_code
_entity_poly.pdbx_strand_id
1 'polypeptide(L)'
;MARINWCYLRQKNASETRGFGFKSMIRPVLMYGSETWAVTQKNVNTIQVAEMKILRWMCGVSRLDKIRNEFVRGSLGVRDIADKMQESRLRWYGHVRRRPPDYIGNLAL
;
A
#
# COMPACT_ATOMS: atom_id res chain seq x y z
N MET A 1 -9.05 22.21 -21.74
CA MET A 1 -9.04 22.26 -20.26
C MET A 1 -10.31 21.73 -19.57
N ALA A 2 -11.44 21.48 -20.27
CA ALA A 2 -12.69 21.04 -19.62
C ALA A 2 -12.89 19.51 -19.40
N ARG A 3 -12.15 18.64 -20.09
CA ARG A 3 -12.31 17.17 -19.98
C ARG A 3 -11.79 16.56 -18.67
N ILE A 4 -10.74 17.14 -18.09
CA ILE A 4 -10.11 16.64 -16.86
C ILE A 4 -11.05 16.88 -15.66
N ASN A 5 -11.67 18.06 -15.58
CA ASN A 5 -12.45 18.49 -14.41
C ASN A 5 -13.77 17.69 -14.24
N TRP A 6 -14.44 17.34 -15.35
CA TRP A 6 -15.68 16.54 -15.31
C TRP A 6 -15.44 15.06 -14.95
N CYS A 7 -14.31 14.48 -15.35
CA CYS A 7 -13.89 13.15 -14.91
C CYS A 7 -13.45 13.15 -13.44
N TYR A 8 -12.80 14.24 -13.00
CA TYR A 8 -12.30 14.42 -11.63
C TYR A 8 -13.42 14.50 -10.58
N LEU A 9 -14.49 15.26 -10.87
CA LEU A 9 -15.64 15.42 -9.98
C LEU A 9 -16.53 14.16 -9.92
N ARG A 10 -16.64 13.40 -11.02
CA ARG A 10 -17.36 12.11 -11.05
C ARG A 10 -16.59 10.97 -10.37
N GLN A 11 -15.25 11.03 -10.35
CA GLN A 11 -14.41 10.02 -9.71
C GLN A 11 -14.33 10.14 -8.19
N LYS A 12 -14.51 11.33 -7.59
CA LYS A 12 -14.39 11.53 -6.13
C LYS A 12 -15.29 10.60 -5.31
N ASN A 13 -16.59 10.50 -5.63
CA ASN A 13 -17.51 9.63 -4.88
C ASN A 13 -17.25 8.14 -5.11
N ALA A 14 -16.69 7.75 -6.26
CA ALA A 14 -16.30 6.37 -6.56
C ALA A 14 -14.87 6.02 -6.10
N SER A 15 -14.06 7.01 -5.73
CA SER A 15 -12.65 6.81 -5.38
C SER A 15 -12.48 6.26 -3.97
N GLU A 16 -13.38 6.58 -3.04
CA GLU A 16 -13.38 6.04 -1.68
C GLU A 16 -13.70 4.53 -1.67
N THR A 17 -14.74 4.10 -2.39
CA THR A 17 -15.11 2.68 -2.51
C THR A 17 -14.00 1.85 -3.17
N ARG A 18 -13.34 2.41 -4.21
CA ARG A 18 -12.17 1.80 -4.85
C ARG A 18 -10.96 1.73 -3.91
N GLY A 19 -10.74 2.77 -3.12
CA GLY A 19 -9.70 2.80 -2.09
C GLY A 19 -9.92 1.72 -1.01
N PHE A 20 -11.16 1.52 -0.58
CA PHE A 20 -11.52 0.42 0.32
C PHE A 20 -11.25 -0.95 -0.31
N GLY A 21 -11.67 -1.17 -1.56
CA GLY A 21 -11.41 -2.42 -2.29
C GLY A 21 -9.91 -2.75 -2.37
N PHE A 22 -9.06 -1.76 -2.62
CA PHE A 22 -7.62 -1.94 -2.61
C PHE A 22 -7.08 -2.35 -1.24
N LYS A 23 -7.51 -1.65 -0.17
CA LYS A 23 -7.08 -1.93 1.20
C LYS A 23 -7.48 -3.32 1.66
N SER A 24 -8.67 -3.79 1.29
CA SER A 24 -9.24 -5.03 1.80
C SER A 24 -8.84 -6.26 0.97
N MET A 25 -8.76 -6.16 -0.36
CA MET A 25 -8.53 -7.32 -1.23
C MET A 25 -7.12 -7.36 -1.80
N ILE A 26 -6.65 -6.24 -2.36
CA ILE A 26 -5.41 -6.22 -3.14
C ILE A 26 -4.18 -6.14 -2.23
N ARG A 27 -4.25 -5.33 -1.18
CA ARG A 27 -3.13 -5.10 -0.26
C ARG A 27 -2.68 -6.37 0.48
N PRO A 28 -3.58 -7.22 1.04
CA PRO A 28 -3.15 -8.48 1.65
C PRO A 28 -2.46 -9.40 0.64
N VAL A 29 -2.97 -9.48 -0.59
CA VAL A 29 -2.39 -10.32 -1.66
C VAL A 29 -1.01 -9.83 -2.05
N LEU A 30 -0.81 -8.50 -2.20
CA LEU A 30 0.51 -7.92 -2.46
C LEU A 30 1.50 -8.15 -1.31
N MET A 31 1.02 -8.11 -0.07
CA MET A 31 1.85 -8.28 1.12
C MET A 31 2.19 -9.75 1.39
N TYR A 32 1.33 -10.70 1.02
CA TYR A 32 1.57 -12.13 1.24
C TYR A 32 2.89 -12.59 0.62
N GLY A 33 3.19 -12.14 -0.62
CA GLY A 33 4.48 -12.42 -1.26
C GLY A 33 5.69 -11.79 -0.57
N SER A 34 5.48 -10.77 0.27
CA SER A 34 6.53 -10.10 1.04
C SER A 34 6.81 -10.74 2.40
N GLU A 35 5.92 -11.61 2.88
CA GLU A 35 6.06 -12.33 4.16
C GLU A 35 7.04 -13.51 4.05
N THR A 36 7.19 -14.08 2.86
CA THR A 36 8.00 -15.29 2.64
C THR A 36 9.48 -15.02 2.37
N TRP A 37 9.88 -13.78 2.05
CA TRP A 37 11.25 -13.42 1.70
C TRP A 37 11.86 -12.41 2.68
N ALA A 38 13.20 -12.40 2.76
CA ALA A 38 13.91 -11.32 3.42
C ALA A 38 13.58 -9.98 2.71
N VAL A 39 12.90 -9.07 3.41
CA VAL A 39 12.53 -7.77 2.85
C VAL A 39 13.80 -6.96 2.63
N THR A 40 14.18 -6.81 1.37
CA THR A 40 15.23 -5.90 0.92
C THR A 40 14.61 -4.63 0.35
N GLN A 41 15.39 -3.53 0.29
CA GLN A 41 14.92 -2.28 -0.30
C GLN A 41 14.47 -2.45 -1.77
N LYS A 42 15.12 -3.34 -2.51
CA LYS A 42 14.74 -3.68 -3.88
C LYS A 42 13.34 -4.30 -3.93
N ASN A 43 13.05 -5.24 -3.02
CA ASN A 43 11.73 -5.87 -2.94
C ASN A 43 10.63 -4.86 -2.59
N VAL A 44 10.90 -3.96 -1.64
CA VAL A 44 9.97 -2.87 -1.29
C VAL A 44 9.67 -1.99 -2.51
N ASN A 45 10.71 -1.58 -3.25
CA ASN A 45 10.52 -0.76 -4.44
C ASN A 45 9.70 -1.48 -5.52
N THR A 46 9.96 -2.77 -5.75
CA THR A 46 9.17 -3.58 -6.70
C THR A 46 7.69 -3.62 -6.31
N ILE A 47 7.37 -3.80 -5.03
CA ILE A 47 5.99 -3.81 -4.52
C ILE A 47 5.36 -2.42 -4.66
N GLN A 48 6.09 -1.34 -4.38
CA GLN A 48 5.60 0.03 -4.57
C GLN A 48 5.29 0.36 -6.04
N VAL A 49 6.11 -0.11 -6.98
CA VAL A 49 5.86 0.02 -8.42
C VAL A 49 4.60 -0.74 -8.82
N ALA A 50 4.42 -1.96 -8.32
CA ALA A 50 3.23 -2.77 -8.56
C ALA A 50 1.96 -2.10 -7.99
N GLU A 51 2.01 -1.61 -6.74
CA GLU A 51 0.94 -0.82 -6.11
C GLU A 51 0.54 0.35 -6.99
N MET A 52 1.52 1.19 -7.39
CA MET A 52 1.24 2.38 -8.19
C MET A 52 0.65 2.05 -9.57
N LYS A 53 1.06 0.93 -10.19
CA LYS A 53 0.48 0.46 -11.45
C LYS A 53 -1.00 0.11 -11.29
N ILE A 54 -1.35 -0.58 -10.20
CA ILE A 54 -2.73 -0.98 -9.89
C ILE A 54 -3.59 0.24 -9.54
N LEU A 55 -3.10 1.14 -8.68
CA LEU A 55 -3.81 2.37 -8.30
C LEU A 55 -4.11 3.26 -9.53
N ARG A 56 -3.13 3.42 -10.41
CA ARG A 56 -3.30 4.17 -11.67
C ARG A 56 -4.33 3.52 -12.59
N TRP A 57 -4.28 2.20 -12.73
CA TRP A 57 -5.27 1.46 -13.53
C TRP A 57 -6.70 1.63 -12.99
N MET A 58 -6.89 1.51 -11.67
CA MET A 58 -8.21 1.71 -11.05
C MET A 58 -8.75 3.15 -11.19
N CYS A 59 -7.86 4.14 -11.25
CA CYS A 59 -8.23 5.53 -11.50
C CYS A 59 -8.34 5.88 -12.99
N GLY A 60 -7.95 4.97 -13.90
CA GLY A 60 -7.88 5.25 -15.34
C GLY A 60 -6.84 6.31 -15.70
N VAL A 61 -5.80 6.48 -14.89
CA VAL A 61 -4.74 7.49 -15.07
C VAL A 61 -3.53 6.85 -15.73
N SER A 62 -3.11 7.42 -16.86
CA SER A 62 -1.91 6.98 -17.57
C SER A 62 -0.65 7.66 -17.01
N ARG A 63 0.54 7.21 -17.45
CA ARG A 63 1.79 7.93 -17.16
C ARG A 63 1.91 9.25 -17.93
N LEU A 64 1.18 9.39 -19.05
CA LEU A 64 1.19 10.59 -19.89
C LEU A 64 0.54 11.79 -19.20
N ASP A 65 -0.39 11.53 -18.27
CA ASP A 65 -1.07 12.57 -17.50
C ASP A 65 -0.15 13.29 -16.51
N LYS A 66 1.09 12.80 -16.31
CA LYS A 66 2.13 13.37 -15.42
C LYS A 66 1.65 13.69 -13.99
N ILE A 67 0.60 13.00 -13.55
CA ILE A 67 0.04 13.16 -12.19
C ILE A 67 1.02 12.60 -11.17
N ARG A 68 1.28 13.34 -10.08
CA ARG A 68 2.14 12.91 -8.97
C ARG A 68 1.54 11.69 -8.26
N ASN A 69 2.41 10.77 -7.81
CA ASN A 69 1.97 9.55 -7.11
C ASN A 69 1.25 9.84 -5.79
N GLU A 70 1.67 10.88 -5.07
CA GLU A 70 1.02 11.37 -3.84
C GLU A 70 -0.46 11.69 -4.07
N PHE A 71 -0.77 12.31 -5.20
CA PHE A 71 -2.13 12.71 -5.54
C PHE A 71 -3.00 11.50 -5.89
N VAL A 72 -2.47 10.51 -6.64
CA VAL A 72 -3.18 9.26 -6.92
C VAL A 72 -3.53 8.51 -5.63
N ARG A 73 -2.58 8.45 -4.68
CA ARG A 73 -2.78 7.84 -3.36
C ARG A 73 -3.78 8.62 -2.50
N GLY A 74 -3.66 9.95 -2.49
CA GLY A 74 -4.56 10.85 -1.77
C GLY A 74 -5.99 10.75 -2.26
N SER A 75 -6.20 10.67 -3.58
CA SER A 75 -7.53 10.48 -4.17
C SER A 75 -8.19 9.17 -3.75
N LEU A 76 -7.44 8.11 -3.49
CA LEU A 76 -7.96 6.81 -3.04
C LEU A 76 -7.93 6.65 -1.51
N GLY A 77 -7.39 7.63 -0.78
CA GLY A 77 -7.17 7.54 0.67
C GLY A 77 -6.25 6.38 1.08
N VAL A 78 -5.33 5.97 0.20
CA VAL A 78 -4.44 4.80 0.41
C VAL A 78 -3.06 5.29 0.88
N ARG A 79 -2.60 4.80 2.05
CA ARG A 79 -1.22 5.01 2.54
C ARG A 79 -0.21 4.18 1.73
N ASP A 80 1.07 4.53 1.74
CA ASP A 80 2.11 3.75 1.07
C ASP A 80 2.15 2.30 1.61
N ILE A 81 2.36 1.33 0.73
CA ILE A 81 2.51 -0.07 1.12
C ILE A 81 3.77 -0.30 1.95
N ALA A 82 4.85 0.46 1.73
CA ALA A 82 6.07 0.36 2.54
C ALA A 82 5.81 0.71 4.01
N ASP A 83 5.05 1.79 4.26
CA ASP A 83 4.63 2.16 5.62
C ASP A 83 3.84 1.03 6.26
N LYS A 84 2.97 0.37 5.48
CA LYS A 84 2.16 -0.74 5.98
C LYS A 84 2.99 -1.98 6.29
N MET A 85 4.02 -2.27 5.49
CA MET A 85 4.99 -3.32 5.76
C MET A 85 5.75 -3.05 7.06
N GLN A 86 6.20 -1.80 7.27
CA GLN A 86 6.88 -1.41 8.50
C GLN A 86 5.96 -1.51 9.72
N GLU A 87 4.69 -1.07 9.60
CA GLU A 87 3.69 -1.21 10.65
C GLU A 87 3.46 -2.68 11.03
N SER A 88 3.35 -3.58 10.04
CA SER A 88 3.21 -5.01 10.29
C SER A 88 4.43 -5.61 11.01
N ARG A 89 5.64 -5.20 10.64
CA ARG A 89 6.88 -5.60 11.32
C ARG A 89 6.93 -5.14 12.77
N LEU A 90 6.61 -3.87 13.02
CA LEU A 90 6.55 -3.33 14.38
C LEU A 90 5.45 -4.00 15.21
N ARG A 91 4.32 -4.36 14.59
CA ARG A 91 3.25 -5.12 15.26
C ARG A 91 3.73 -6.51 15.67
N TRP A 92 4.47 -7.21 14.81
CA TRP A 92 5.08 -8.50 15.14
C TRP A 92 6.12 -8.35 16.25
N TYR A 93 7.02 -7.38 16.14
CA TYR A 93 8.03 -7.10 17.16
C TYR A 93 7.40 -6.81 18.53
N GLY A 94 6.36 -5.96 18.57
CA GLY A 94 5.60 -5.71 19.78
C GLY A 94 4.87 -6.94 20.31
N HIS A 95 4.43 -7.87 19.45
CA HIS A 95 3.86 -9.14 19.89
C HIS A 95 4.92 -10.01 20.58
N VAL A 96 6.11 -10.12 19.98
CA VAL A 96 7.23 -10.86 20.57
C VAL A 96 7.62 -10.27 21.92
N ARG A 97 7.81 -8.94 22.00
CA ARG A 97 8.24 -8.26 23.22
C ARG A 97 7.23 -8.29 24.37
N ARG A 98 5.94 -8.58 24.09
CA ARG A 98 4.91 -8.81 25.12
C ARG A 98 4.89 -10.24 25.67
N ARG A 99 5.62 -11.18 25.05
CA ARG A 99 5.75 -12.55 25.54
C ARG A 99 6.66 -12.59 26.78
N PRO A 100 6.59 -13.67 27.58
CA PRO A 100 7.51 -13.90 28.68
C PRO A 100 8.99 -13.82 28.25
N PRO A 101 9.90 -13.42 29.15
CA PRO A 101 11.32 -13.25 28.83
C PRO A 101 12.01 -14.57 28.41
N ASP A 102 11.47 -15.71 28.81
CA ASP A 102 11.88 -17.07 28.44
C ASP A 102 11.38 -17.50 27.03
N TYR A 103 10.56 -16.69 26.37
CA TYR A 103 10.11 -16.97 25.01
C TYR A 103 11.27 -16.92 24.02
N ILE A 104 11.42 -17.97 23.20
CA ILE A 104 12.48 -18.11 22.19
C ILE A 104 12.62 -16.86 21.31
N GLY A 105 11.51 -16.21 20.95
CA GLY A 105 11.55 -14.99 20.13
C GLY A 105 12.15 -13.75 20.84
N ASN A 106 12.09 -13.68 22.17
CA ASN A 106 12.74 -12.63 22.96
C ASN A 106 14.22 -12.92 23.20
N LEU A 107 14.62 -14.20 23.16
CA LEU A 107 16.01 -14.63 23.29
C LEU A 107 16.81 -14.46 21.99
N ALA A 108 16.13 -14.47 20.84
CA ALA A 108 16.71 -14.35 19.50
C ALA A 108 16.73 -12.92 18.94
N LEU A 109 16.16 -11.94 19.65
CA LEU A 109 16.12 -10.51 19.29
C LEU A 109 17.11 -9.71 20.15
#